data_AF-A0AAU2MHL8-F1
#
_entry.id   AF-A0AAU2MHL8-F1
#
_cell.length_a   1.000
_cell.length_b   1.000
_cell.length_c   1.000
_cell.angle_alpha   90.00
_cell.angle_beta   90.00
_cell.angle_gamma   90.00
#
_symmetry.space_group_name_H-M   'P 1'
#
loop_
_entity.id
_entity.type
_entity.pdbx_description
1 polymer ?
#
loop_
_entity_poly.entity_id
_entity_poly.type
_entity_poly.pdbx_seq_one_letter_code
_entity_poly.pdbx_strand_id
1 'polypeptide(L)'
;MTVTQAGDLLATWEAGLGRDGHGRALLLHLAARPELGSDSEVLLALPVGAREADLLALRRALFGERMQVRLDCTACGADMEFDLDAGEFARSMQPPDQSVVHIAEAGWDVVFRVPTIADLTAAARHPDAALPDDGARRALLARCVVSAVHEGDAISADALPASLQRKIADAAGAVDPAADVTLNISCPECSAATRAELDIASYLWTELDAWARDILLDVHLLATAYGWSEPEILALSPMRRRYYLELCADA
;
A
#
# COMPACT_ATOMS: atom_id res chain seq x y z
N MET A 1 -2.32 1.17 -18.98
CA MET A 1 -1.83 0.14 -18.07
C MET A 1 -1.70 -1.14 -18.86
N THR A 2 -0.47 -1.57 -19.11
CA THR A 2 -0.15 -2.82 -19.79
C THR A 2 -0.66 -3.96 -18.91
N VAL A 3 -1.53 -4.81 -19.43
CA VAL A 3 -1.96 -6.02 -18.70
C VAL A 3 -0.72 -6.87 -18.46
N THR A 4 -0.28 -6.95 -17.21
CA THR A 4 0.80 -7.86 -16.78
C THR A 4 0.38 -9.28 -17.16
N GLN A 5 1.20 -9.97 -17.97
CA GLN A 5 0.89 -11.35 -18.34
C GLN A 5 0.92 -12.23 -17.08
N ALA A 6 0.15 -13.31 -17.05
CA ALA A 6 0.07 -14.17 -15.85
C ALA A 6 1.45 -14.69 -15.41
N GLY A 7 2.36 -14.96 -16.36
CA GLY A 7 3.74 -15.34 -16.05
C GLY A 7 4.53 -14.25 -15.32
N ASP A 8 4.41 -12.98 -15.72
CA ASP A 8 5.11 -11.87 -15.07
C ASP A 8 4.58 -11.64 -13.64
N LEU A 9 3.27 -11.81 -13.45
CA LEU A 9 2.64 -11.69 -12.14
C LEU A 9 3.04 -12.83 -11.20
N LEU A 10 3.16 -14.06 -11.73
CA LEU A 10 3.73 -15.20 -11.00
C LEU A 10 5.19 -14.98 -10.62
N ALA A 11 6.01 -14.45 -11.53
CA ALA A 11 7.41 -14.11 -11.24
C ALA A 11 7.52 -13.05 -10.13
N THR A 12 6.62 -12.06 -10.12
CA THR A 12 6.53 -11.05 -9.05
C THR A 12 6.17 -11.69 -7.70
N TRP A 13 5.18 -12.58 -7.68
CA TRP A 13 4.80 -13.32 -6.49
C TRP A 13 5.94 -14.22 -5.98
N GLU A 14 6.59 -14.98 -6.86
CA GLU A 14 7.71 -15.86 -6.48
C GLU A 14 8.87 -15.06 -5.86
N ALA A 15 9.23 -13.92 -6.47
CA ALA A 15 10.29 -13.04 -5.95
C ALA A 15 9.98 -12.45 -4.56
N GLY A 16 8.71 -12.40 -4.15
CA GLY A 16 8.27 -11.85 -2.87
C GLY A 16 8.07 -12.88 -1.75
N LEU A 17 8.11 -14.19 -2.03
CA LEU A 17 7.91 -15.24 -1.03
C LEU A 17 8.87 -15.14 0.16
N GLY A 18 10.14 -14.82 -0.10
CA GLY A 18 11.19 -14.65 0.91
C GLY A 18 11.36 -13.22 1.45
N ARG A 19 10.49 -12.27 1.05
CA ARG A 19 10.60 -10.86 1.45
C ARG A 19 9.65 -10.51 2.58
N ASP A 20 10.02 -9.48 3.34
CA ASP A 20 9.14 -8.83 4.31
C ASP A 20 8.09 -7.93 3.63
N GLY A 21 7.20 -7.32 4.41
CA GLY A 21 6.15 -6.45 3.90
C GLY A 21 6.68 -5.31 3.02
N HIS A 22 7.78 -4.67 3.42
CA HIS A 22 8.43 -3.61 2.65
C HIS A 22 8.96 -4.11 1.30
N GLY A 23 9.65 -5.26 1.30
CA GLY A 23 10.17 -5.85 0.09
C GLY A 23 9.10 -6.32 -0.89
N ARG A 24 7.96 -6.80 -0.38
CA ARG A 24 6.77 -7.16 -1.18
C ARG A 24 6.08 -5.92 -1.75
N ALA A 25 5.89 -4.88 -0.94
CA ALA A 25 5.31 -3.61 -1.40
C ALA A 25 6.12 -3.00 -2.55
N LEU A 26 7.46 -3.04 -2.49
CA LEU A 26 8.32 -2.57 -3.58
C LEU A 26 8.14 -3.39 -4.87
N LEU A 27 8.02 -4.72 -4.78
CA LEU A 27 7.77 -5.57 -5.95
C LEU A 27 6.41 -5.27 -6.59
N LEU A 28 5.37 -5.09 -5.78
CA LEU A 28 4.06 -4.67 -6.26
C LEU A 28 4.11 -3.28 -6.91
N HIS A 29 4.88 -2.35 -6.34
CA HIS A 29 5.02 -1.00 -6.91
C HIS A 29 5.76 -0.99 -8.25
N LEU A 30 6.80 -1.83 -8.40
CA LEU A 30 7.45 -2.09 -9.69
C LEU A 30 6.47 -2.66 -10.72
N ALA A 31 5.61 -3.61 -10.32
CA ALA A 31 4.57 -4.16 -11.18
C ALA A 31 3.49 -3.12 -11.55
N ALA A 32 3.24 -2.13 -10.68
CA ALA A 32 2.30 -1.03 -10.94
C ALA A 32 2.87 0.02 -11.92
N ARG A 33 4.20 0.16 -11.98
CA ARG A 33 4.92 1.12 -12.84
C ARG A 33 5.99 0.45 -13.71
N PRO A 34 5.61 -0.44 -14.63
CA PRO A 34 6.56 -1.19 -15.46
C PRO A 34 7.43 -0.28 -16.34
N GLU A 35 6.97 0.93 -16.66
CA GLU A 35 7.70 1.95 -17.44
C GLU A 35 8.96 2.48 -16.75
N LEU A 36 9.04 2.38 -15.42
CA LEU A 36 10.22 2.78 -14.65
C LEU A 36 11.29 1.67 -14.59
N GLY A 37 10.98 0.48 -15.11
CA GLY A 37 11.89 -0.65 -15.11
C GLY A 37 12.31 -1.05 -13.69
N SER A 38 13.55 -1.50 -13.53
CA SER A 38 14.10 -1.93 -12.23
C SER A 38 14.66 -0.78 -11.38
N ASP A 39 14.31 0.49 -11.68
CA ASP A 39 14.80 1.65 -10.94
C ASP A 39 14.05 1.82 -9.61
N SER A 40 14.50 1.08 -8.61
CA SER A 40 13.94 1.15 -7.26
C SER A 40 14.18 2.50 -6.58
N GLU A 41 15.21 3.26 -6.97
CA GLU A 41 15.51 4.54 -6.31
C GLU A 41 14.45 5.59 -6.61
N VAL A 42 13.97 5.63 -7.86
CA VAL A 42 12.86 6.51 -8.26
C VAL A 42 11.59 6.18 -7.47
N LEU A 43 11.24 4.90 -7.33
CA LEU A 43 10.06 4.49 -6.56
C LEU A 43 10.20 4.83 -5.08
N LEU A 44 11.39 4.65 -4.51
CA LEU A 44 11.64 4.99 -3.11
C LEU A 44 11.53 6.50 -2.84
N ALA A 45 11.77 7.33 -3.85
CA ALA A 45 11.64 8.79 -3.75
C ALA A 45 10.19 9.31 -3.89
N LEU A 46 9.22 8.46 -4.23
CA LEU A 46 7.82 8.86 -4.35
C LEU A 46 7.18 9.10 -2.96
N PRO A 47 6.25 10.06 -2.85
CA PRO A 47 5.41 10.21 -1.65
C PRO A 47 4.69 8.91 -1.30
N VAL A 48 4.44 8.71 -0.01
CA VAL A 48 3.76 7.49 0.46
C VAL A 48 2.42 7.32 -0.23
N GLY A 49 1.56 8.34 -0.26
CA GLY A 49 0.24 8.17 -0.87
C GLY A 49 0.28 8.00 -2.39
N ALA A 50 1.34 8.43 -3.07
CA ALA A 50 1.54 8.10 -4.48
C ALA A 50 1.75 6.59 -4.69
N ARG A 51 2.56 5.94 -3.84
CA ARG A 51 2.67 4.47 -3.83
C ARG A 51 1.33 3.83 -3.53
N GLU A 52 0.63 4.26 -2.49
CA GLU A 52 -0.64 3.66 -2.09
C GLU A 52 -1.69 3.75 -3.22
N ALA A 53 -1.77 4.90 -3.90
CA ALA A 53 -2.64 5.10 -5.05
C ALA A 53 -2.28 4.18 -6.24
N ASP A 54 -0.98 4.01 -6.53
CA ASP A 54 -0.52 3.08 -7.58
C ASP A 54 -0.87 1.63 -7.27
N LEU A 55 -0.70 1.22 -6.02
CA LEU A 55 -1.02 -0.13 -5.56
C LEU A 55 -2.52 -0.40 -5.63
N LEU A 56 -3.34 0.57 -5.23
CA LEU A 56 -4.79 0.48 -5.39
C LEU A 56 -5.19 0.40 -6.87
N ALA A 57 -4.56 1.19 -7.74
CA ALA A 57 -4.82 1.15 -9.18
C ALA A 57 -4.42 -0.21 -9.78
N LEU A 58 -3.27 -0.77 -9.40
CA LEU A 58 -2.84 -2.10 -9.79
C LEU A 58 -3.84 -3.16 -9.31
N ARG A 59 -4.24 -3.10 -8.04
CA ARG A 59 -5.25 -3.99 -7.46
C ARG A 59 -6.52 -3.99 -8.29
N ARG A 60 -7.04 -2.81 -8.62
CA ARG A 60 -8.25 -2.65 -9.43
C ARG A 60 -8.11 -3.28 -10.82
N ALA A 61 -6.95 -3.11 -11.45
CA ALA A 61 -6.70 -3.70 -12.76
C ALA A 61 -6.60 -5.24 -12.73
N LEU A 62 -6.11 -5.82 -11.62
CA LEU A 62 -5.94 -7.26 -11.47
C LEU A 62 -7.21 -7.98 -10.99
N PHE A 63 -7.88 -7.43 -9.97
CA PHE A 63 -8.95 -8.11 -9.23
C PHE A 63 -10.31 -7.40 -9.31
N GLY A 64 -10.38 -6.28 -10.04
CA GLY A 64 -11.61 -5.52 -10.27
C GLY A 64 -11.93 -4.52 -9.17
N GLU A 65 -13.17 -4.01 -9.19
CA GLU A 65 -13.58 -2.84 -8.38
C GLU A 65 -14.08 -3.18 -6.98
N ARG A 66 -14.36 -4.45 -6.66
CA ARG A 66 -14.89 -4.83 -5.34
C ARG A 66 -13.79 -5.36 -4.44
N MET A 67 -13.62 -4.77 -3.26
CA MET A 67 -12.68 -5.20 -2.21
C MET A 67 -13.47 -5.75 -1.03
N GLN A 68 -13.34 -7.04 -0.75
CA GLN A 68 -13.91 -7.63 0.46
C GLN A 68 -12.93 -7.40 1.60
N VAL A 69 -13.37 -6.73 2.66
CA VAL A 69 -12.54 -6.40 3.82
C VAL A 69 -13.15 -7.04 5.06
N ARG A 70 -12.28 -7.61 5.91
CA ARG A 70 -12.65 -8.24 7.17
C ARG A 70 -11.92 -7.59 8.33
N LEU A 71 -12.63 -7.30 9.40
CA LEU A 71 -12.05 -6.87 10.66
C LEU A 71 -12.94 -7.17 11.85
N ASP A 72 -12.31 -7.31 13.01
CA ASP A 72 -13.00 -7.50 14.27
C ASP A 72 -13.45 -6.15 14.85
N CYS A 73 -14.66 -6.10 15.40
CA CYS A 73 -15.11 -4.94 16.15
C CYS A 73 -14.31 -4.81 17.44
N THR A 74 -13.69 -3.65 17.66
CA THR A 74 -12.89 -3.39 18.87
C THR A 74 -13.71 -3.31 20.15
N ALA A 75 -15.03 -3.14 20.06
CA ALA A 75 -15.93 -3.05 21.21
C ALA A 75 -16.54 -4.41 21.63
N CYS A 76 -17.02 -5.21 20.67
CA CYS A 76 -17.71 -6.47 20.97
C CYS A 76 -17.02 -7.73 20.43
N GLY A 77 -15.97 -7.60 19.61
CA GLY A 77 -15.24 -8.71 19.02
C GLY A 77 -15.97 -9.45 17.88
N ALA A 78 -17.06 -8.88 17.35
CA ALA A 78 -17.75 -9.46 16.20
C ALA A 78 -16.86 -9.38 14.94
N ASP A 79 -16.75 -10.48 14.21
CA ASP A 79 -16.11 -10.55 12.88
C ASP A 79 -17.03 -9.86 11.86
N MET A 80 -16.55 -8.75 11.29
CA MET A 80 -17.30 -7.94 10.34
C MET A 80 -16.71 -8.10 8.95
N GLU A 81 -17.59 -8.27 7.97
CA GLU A 81 -17.24 -8.37 6.56
C GLU A 81 -18.05 -7.36 5.75
N PHE A 82 -17.40 -6.64 4.85
CA PHE A 82 -18.05 -5.67 3.97
C PHE A 82 -17.30 -5.52 2.65
N ASP A 83 -18.05 -5.08 1.64
CA ASP A 83 -17.52 -4.73 0.32
C ASP A 83 -17.19 -3.23 0.30
N LEU A 84 -15.96 -2.90 -0.08
CA LEU A 84 -15.55 -1.56 -0.48
C LEU A 84 -15.51 -1.47 -2.01
N ASP A 85 -16.02 -0.34 -2.54
CA ASP A 85 -15.82 0.02 -3.94
C ASP A 85 -14.44 0.67 -4.08
N ALA A 86 -13.51 -0.06 -4.68
CA ALA A 86 -12.13 0.39 -4.90
C ALA A 86 -12.06 1.63 -5.81
N GLY A 87 -13.01 1.80 -6.72
CA GLY A 87 -13.10 2.96 -7.60
C GLY A 87 -13.54 4.21 -6.86
N GLU A 88 -14.48 4.11 -5.92
CA GLU A 88 -14.85 5.18 -4.99
C GLU A 88 -13.70 5.52 -4.05
N PHE A 89 -13.08 4.50 -3.49
CA PHE A 89 -11.95 4.65 -2.59
C PHE A 89 -10.73 5.30 -3.28
N ALA A 90 -10.48 4.96 -4.55
CA ALA A 90 -9.42 5.59 -5.34
C ALA A 90 -9.65 7.10 -5.55
N ARG A 91 -10.91 7.57 -5.55
CA ARG A 91 -11.20 9.01 -5.64
C ARG A 91 -10.86 9.76 -4.36
N SER A 92 -10.87 9.10 -3.20
CA SER A 92 -10.37 9.68 -1.95
C SER A 92 -8.86 9.57 -1.77
N MET A 93 -8.18 8.70 -2.53
CA MET A 93 -6.73 8.50 -2.49
C MET A 93 -6.01 9.26 -3.60
N GLN A 94 -6.30 10.54 -3.77
CA GLN A 94 -5.56 11.35 -4.73
C GLN A 94 -4.15 11.65 -4.18
N PRO A 95 -3.11 11.48 -5.01
CA PRO A 95 -1.76 11.85 -4.61
C PRO A 95 -1.66 13.37 -4.41
N PRO A 96 -0.67 13.83 -3.62
CA PRO A 96 -0.47 15.24 -3.36
C PRO A 96 -0.16 16.03 -4.64
N ASP A 97 -0.86 17.13 -4.87
CA ASP A 97 -0.49 18.13 -5.90
C ASP A 97 0.81 18.87 -5.51
N GLN A 98 1.04 19.02 -4.20
CA GLN A 98 2.24 19.62 -3.62
C GLN A 98 2.82 18.69 -2.57
N SER A 99 4.14 18.48 -2.57
CA SER A 99 4.79 17.60 -1.60
C SER A 99 5.33 18.34 -0.37
N VAL A 100 4.98 19.61 -0.20
CA VAL A 100 5.51 20.48 0.86
C VAL A 100 4.36 21.22 1.55
N VAL A 101 4.46 21.27 2.87
CA VAL A 101 3.58 21.98 3.79
C VAL A 101 4.37 23.13 4.40
N HIS A 102 3.75 24.31 4.48
CA HIS A 102 4.30 25.48 5.15
C HIS A 102 3.40 25.88 6.32
N ILE A 103 3.99 26.05 7.50
CA ILE A 103 3.28 26.46 8.73
C ILE A 103 3.96 27.71 9.27
N ALA A 104 3.23 28.82 9.31
CA ALA A 104 3.68 30.10 9.85
C ALA A 104 2.72 30.60 10.94
N GLU A 105 3.09 30.48 12.21
CA GLU A 105 2.23 30.88 13.35
C GLU A 105 3.05 31.14 14.62
N ALA A 106 2.67 32.14 15.42
CA ALA A 106 3.26 32.40 16.75
C ALA A 106 4.79 32.47 16.75
N GLY A 107 5.36 33.13 15.74
CA GLY A 107 6.81 33.26 15.56
C GLY A 107 7.50 32.03 14.95
N TRP A 108 6.78 30.95 14.67
CA TRP A 108 7.29 29.79 13.95
C TRP A 108 7.13 29.95 12.45
N ASP A 109 8.12 29.47 11.70
CA ASP A 109 8.11 29.24 10.27
C ASP A 109 8.71 27.84 10.01
N VAL A 110 7.87 26.89 9.60
CA VAL A 110 8.27 25.49 9.37
C VAL A 110 7.89 25.07 7.96
N VAL A 111 8.89 24.56 7.22
CA VAL A 111 8.72 23.91 5.92
C VAL A 111 8.92 22.42 6.12
N PHE A 112 7.89 21.64 5.80
CA PHE A 112 7.87 20.19 5.94
C PHE A 112 7.53 19.55 4.60
N ARG A 113 8.33 18.56 4.18
CA ARG A 113 8.04 17.75 2.99
C ARG A 113 7.29 16.49 3.42
N VAL A 114 6.25 16.11 2.69
CA VAL A 114 5.53 14.85 2.94
C VAL A 114 6.49 13.65 2.85
N PRO A 115 6.32 12.62 3.70
CA PRO A 115 7.17 11.45 3.70
C PRO A 115 7.23 10.73 2.34
N THR A 116 8.41 10.19 2.01
CA THR A 116 8.58 9.23 0.91
C THR A 116 8.78 7.83 1.44
N ILE A 117 8.77 6.84 0.54
CA ILE A 117 9.05 5.45 0.93
C ILE A 117 10.47 5.28 1.48
N ALA A 118 11.43 6.03 0.94
CA ALA A 118 12.80 6.10 1.45
C ALA A 118 12.83 6.61 2.91
N ASP A 119 12.00 7.60 3.24
CA ASP A 119 11.92 8.13 4.60
C ASP A 119 11.32 7.13 5.57
N LEU A 120 10.21 6.49 5.21
CA LEU A 120 9.61 5.43 6.04
C LEU A 120 10.59 4.27 6.25
N THR A 121 11.28 3.84 5.19
CA THR A 121 12.25 2.74 5.27
C THR A 121 13.43 3.11 6.17
N ALA A 122 13.93 4.34 6.07
CA ALA A 122 15.01 4.83 6.92
C ALA A 122 14.56 4.98 8.38
N ALA A 123 13.36 5.49 8.62
CA ALA A 123 12.79 5.65 9.96
C ALA A 123 12.56 4.28 10.64
N ALA A 124 12.04 3.29 9.91
CA ALA A 124 11.84 1.93 10.42
C ALA A 124 13.15 1.21 10.76
N ARG A 125 14.25 1.54 10.04
CA ARG A 125 15.58 0.97 10.29
C ARG A 125 16.42 1.77 11.27
N HIS A 126 15.89 2.87 11.81
CA HIS A 126 16.63 3.72 12.73
C HIS A 126 16.95 2.91 14.02
N PRO A 127 18.16 3.01 14.60
CA PRO A 127 18.54 2.25 15.80
C PRO A 127 17.56 2.45 16.97
N ASP A 128 17.01 3.66 17.06
CA ASP A 128 16.07 4.05 18.10
C ASP A 128 14.60 3.78 17.74
N ALA A 129 14.29 3.17 16.59
CA ALA A 129 12.93 2.96 16.13
C ALA A 129 12.08 2.15 17.13
N ALA A 130 12.70 1.24 17.89
CA ALA A 130 12.06 0.42 18.91
C ALA A 130 11.97 1.09 20.30
N LEU A 131 12.45 2.34 20.45
CA LEU A 131 12.36 3.04 21.74
C LEU A 131 10.90 3.41 22.07
N PRO A 132 10.47 3.30 23.35
CA PRO A 132 9.09 3.60 23.78
C PRO A 132 8.64 5.04 23.49
N ASP A 133 9.59 5.98 23.36
CA ASP A 133 9.38 7.40 23.09
C ASP A 133 9.22 7.72 21.58
N ASP A 134 8.55 6.82 20.87
CA ASP A 134 8.14 7.01 19.46
C ASP A 134 9.33 7.34 18.52
N GLY A 135 10.43 6.59 18.66
CA GLY A 135 11.70 6.89 17.99
C GLY A 135 11.64 6.86 16.46
N ALA A 136 10.79 5.98 15.88
CA ALA A 136 10.56 5.94 14.45
C ALA A 136 9.88 7.23 13.95
N ARG A 137 8.87 7.73 14.67
CA ARG A 137 8.20 8.99 14.34
C ARG A 137 9.14 10.18 14.46
N ARG A 138 9.98 10.26 15.51
CA ARG A 138 10.99 11.31 15.64
C ARG A 138 11.98 11.29 14.48
N ALA A 139 12.49 10.11 14.13
CA ALA A 139 13.37 9.94 12.97
C ALA A 139 12.68 10.38 11.67
N LEU A 140 11.40 10.04 11.50
CA LEU A 140 10.63 10.46 10.32
C LEU A 140 10.45 11.98 10.27
N LEU A 141 10.05 12.60 11.38
CA LEU A 141 9.89 14.05 11.50
C LEU A 141 11.18 14.77 11.14
N ALA A 142 12.32 14.34 11.73
CA ALA A 142 13.62 14.94 11.48
C ALA A 142 14.06 14.86 10.01
N ARG A 143 13.67 13.80 9.29
CA ARG A 143 13.99 13.63 7.87
C ARG A 143 13.11 14.47 6.93
N CYS A 144 11.89 14.77 7.37
CA CYS A 144 10.88 15.44 6.56
C CYS A 144 10.83 16.95 6.80
N VAL A 145 11.30 17.44 7.96
CA VAL A 145 11.49 18.89 8.19
C VAL A 145 12.62 19.42 7.32
N VAL A 146 12.28 20.31 6.39
CA VAL A 146 13.23 20.98 5.49
C VAL A 146 13.87 22.19 6.19
N SER A 147 13.06 22.97 6.88
CA SER A 147 13.51 24.07 7.73
C SER A 147 12.53 24.32 8.86
N ALA A 148 13.04 24.71 10.02
CA ALA A 148 12.24 25.22 11.13
C ALA A 148 12.95 26.43 11.73
N VAL A 149 12.21 27.53 11.87
CA VAL A 149 12.70 28.79 12.42
C VAL A 149 11.71 29.26 13.49
N HIS A 150 12.22 29.76 14.61
CA HIS A 150 11.43 30.43 15.63
C HIS A 150 12.03 31.78 15.97
N GLU A 151 11.25 32.85 15.80
CA GLU A 151 11.67 34.25 16.05
C GLU A 151 12.98 34.66 15.32
N GLY A 152 13.29 34.00 14.19
CA GLY A 152 14.48 34.24 13.39
C GLY A 152 15.64 33.27 13.64
N ASP A 153 15.56 32.44 14.69
CA ASP A 153 16.58 31.43 15.01
C ASP A 153 16.22 30.07 14.41
N ALA A 154 17.21 29.37 13.84
CA ALA A 154 17.02 28.02 13.31
C ALA A 154 16.84 27.01 14.45
N ILE A 155 15.77 26.22 14.37
CA ILE A 155 15.39 25.22 15.37
C ILE A 155 15.54 23.81 14.77
N SER A 156 16.07 22.88 15.57
CA SER A 156 16.11 21.47 15.19
C SER A 156 14.70 20.86 15.18
N ALA A 157 14.44 19.91 14.28
CA ALA A 157 13.17 19.19 14.21
C ALA A 157 12.79 18.50 15.54
N ASP A 158 13.78 17.99 16.28
CA ASP A 158 13.57 17.33 17.58
C ASP A 158 13.15 18.30 18.69
N ALA A 159 13.41 19.60 18.51
CA ALA A 159 13.04 20.65 19.46
C ALA A 159 11.66 21.26 19.15
N LEU A 160 10.97 20.79 18.11
CA LEU A 160 9.62 21.27 17.77
C LEU A 160 8.62 20.90 18.88
N PRO A 161 7.82 21.86 19.37
CA PRO A 161 6.79 21.57 20.37
C PRO A 161 5.77 20.54 19.89
N ALA A 162 5.28 19.67 20.77
CA ALA A 162 4.32 18.62 20.43
C ALA A 162 2.99 19.15 19.83
N SER A 163 2.59 20.39 20.15
CA SER A 163 1.46 21.05 19.48
C SER A 163 1.75 21.36 18.01
N LEU A 164 2.95 21.82 17.69
CA LEU A 164 3.37 22.13 16.33
C LEU A 164 3.59 20.84 15.53
N GLN A 165 4.17 19.80 16.14
CA GLN A 165 4.28 18.48 15.50
C GLN A 165 2.93 17.91 15.08
N ARG A 166 1.90 18.06 15.91
CA ARG A 166 0.52 17.64 15.56
C ARG A 166 -0.02 18.44 14.38
N LYS A 167 0.16 19.77 14.39
CA LYS A 167 -0.25 20.62 13.26
C LYS A 167 0.46 20.23 11.95
N ILE A 168 1.75 19.89 12.02
CA ILE A 168 2.51 19.36 10.87
C ILE A 168 1.89 18.06 10.37
N ALA A 169 1.61 17.12 11.27
CA ALA A 169 1.00 15.84 10.91
C ALA A 169 -0.38 16.03 10.26
N ASP A 170 -1.26 16.85 10.85
CA ASP A 170 -2.59 17.15 10.31
C ASP A 170 -2.50 17.78 8.92
N ALA A 171 -1.61 18.76 8.74
CA ALA A 171 -1.41 19.43 7.46
C ALA A 171 -0.76 18.52 6.41
N ALA A 172 0.17 17.64 6.81
CA ALA A 172 0.75 16.64 5.92
C ALA A 172 -0.29 15.61 5.47
N GLY A 173 -1.14 15.12 6.38
CA GLY A 173 -2.24 14.20 6.05
C GLY A 173 -3.30 14.84 5.17
N ALA A 174 -3.55 16.15 5.31
CA ALA A 174 -4.45 16.86 4.39
C ALA A 174 -3.87 17.02 2.98
N VAL A 175 -2.54 17.12 2.86
CA VAL A 175 -1.84 17.25 1.57
C VAL A 175 -1.64 15.91 0.89
N ASP A 176 -1.36 14.84 1.65
CA ASP A 176 -1.22 13.47 1.15
C ASP A 176 -2.24 12.52 1.83
N PRO A 177 -3.55 12.62 1.50
CA PRO A 177 -4.60 11.81 2.13
C PRO A 177 -4.46 10.31 1.89
N ALA A 178 -3.74 9.94 0.83
CA ALA A 178 -3.50 8.54 0.48
C ALA A 178 -2.39 7.89 1.33
N ALA A 179 -1.59 8.67 2.08
CA ALA A 179 -0.48 8.13 2.88
C ALA A 179 -0.92 7.42 4.17
N ASP A 180 -2.08 7.78 4.72
CA ASP A 180 -2.66 7.17 5.92
C ASP A 180 -4.16 6.99 5.69
N VAL A 181 -4.54 5.79 5.22
CA VAL A 181 -5.93 5.51 4.91
C VAL A 181 -6.60 4.73 6.02
N THR A 182 -7.61 5.39 6.58
CA THR A 182 -8.41 4.86 7.67
C THR A 182 -9.84 4.60 7.21
N LEU A 183 -10.35 3.41 7.50
CA LEU A 183 -11.75 3.04 7.38
C LEU A 183 -12.48 3.29 8.72
N ASN A 184 -13.65 3.93 8.65
CA ASN A 184 -14.53 4.13 9.81
C ASN A 184 -15.83 3.36 9.59
N ILE A 185 -15.98 2.24 10.31
CA ILE A 185 -17.06 1.27 10.05
C ILE A 185 -17.91 1.13 11.30
N SER A 186 -19.22 1.20 11.12
CA SER A 186 -20.18 0.97 12.22
C SER A 186 -20.45 -0.53 12.35
N CYS A 187 -20.24 -1.08 13.54
CA CYS A 187 -20.50 -2.49 13.78
C CYS A 187 -22.02 -2.79 13.70
N PRO A 188 -22.46 -3.78 12.91
CA PRO A 188 -23.88 -4.11 12.81
C PRO A 188 -24.45 -4.68 14.13
N GLU A 189 -23.61 -5.29 14.96
CA GLU A 189 -24.04 -5.91 16.22
C GLU A 189 -24.17 -4.91 17.38
N CYS A 190 -23.21 -3.98 17.53
CA CYS A 190 -23.18 -3.07 18.68
C CYS A 190 -23.27 -1.58 18.32
N SER A 191 -23.31 -1.24 17.03
CA SER A 191 -23.31 0.14 16.50
C SER A 191 -22.09 0.99 16.88
N ALA A 192 -21.09 0.42 17.55
CA ALA A 192 -19.83 1.11 17.82
C ALA A 192 -19.06 1.35 16.52
N ALA A 193 -18.43 2.53 16.41
CA ALA A 193 -17.52 2.82 15.31
C ALA A 193 -16.18 2.12 15.56
N THR A 194 -15.73 1.35 14.58
CA THR A 194 -14.40 0.74 14.54
C THR A 194 -13.57 1.48 13.51
N ARG A 195 -12.39 1.95 13.94
CA ARG A 195 -11.38 2.57 13.09
C ARG A 195 -10.36 1.50 12.70
N ALA A 196 -10.13 1.31 11.41
CA ALA A 196 -9.14 0.36 10.90
C ALA A 196 -8.25 1.00 9.84
N GLU A 197 -6.94 0.76 9.92
CA GLU A 197 -5.99 1.16 8.88
C GLU A 197 -6.07 0.16 7.72
N LEU A 198 -6.09 0.67 6.49
CA LEU A 198 -5.99 -0.16 5.30
C LEU A 198 -4.57 -0.10 4.75
N ASP A 199 -3.81 -1.17 4.96
CA ASP A 199 -2.55 -1.41 4.26
C ASP A 199 -2.86 -2.07 2.90
N ILE A 200 -2.93 -1.26 1.84
CA ILE A 200 -3.22 -1.76 0.48
C ILE A 200 -2.14 -2.71 -0.03
N ALA A 201 -0.89 -2.55 0.40
CA ALA A 201 0.21 -3.43 -0.02
C ALA A 201 0.02 -4.83 0.55
N SER A 202 -0.29 -4.92 1.85
CA SER A 202 -0.58 -6.20 2.51
C SER A 202 -1.86 -6.84 1.98
N TYR A 203 -2.90 -6.04 1.74
CA TYR A 203 -4.14 -6.51 1.14
C TYR A 203 -3.92 -7.09 -0.26
N LEU A 204 -3.30 -6.32 -1.15
CA LEU A 204 -2.99 -6.73 -2.52
C LEU A 204 -2.07 -7.96 -2.56
N TRP A 205 -1.08 -8.03 -1.66
CA TRP A 205 -0.22 -9.22 -1.56
C TRP A 205 -1.01 -10.47 -1.21
N THR A 206 -2.00 -10.36 -0.32
CA THR A 206 -2.87 -11.49 0.07
C THR A 206 -3.72 -11.98 -1.11
N GLU A 207 -4.31 -11.06 -1.88
CA GLU A 207 -5.04 -11.41 -3.10
C GLU A 207 -4.13 -12.04 -4.15
N LEU A 208 -2.91 -11.49 -4.32
CA LEU A 208 -1.91 -12.02 -5.24
C LEU A 208 -1.47 -13.43 -4.85
N ASP A 209 -1.25 -13.71 -3.56
CA ASP A 209 -0.86 -15.04 -3.08
C ASP A 209 -1.96 -16.08 -3.33
N ALA A 210 -3.22 -15.72 -3.06
CA ALA A 210 -4.35 -16.60 -3.34
C ALA A 210 -4.46 -16.89 -4.85
N TRP A 211 -4.41 -15.85 -5.68
CA TRP A 211 -4.43 -15.98 -7.14
C TRP A 211 -3.28 -16.84 -7.67
N ALA A 212 -2.06 -16.66 -7.13
CA ALA A 212 -0.87 -17.39 -7.56
C ALA A 212 -0.98 -18.90 -7.25
N ARG A 213 -1.57 -19.27 -6.11
CA ARG A 213 -1.83 -20.68 -5.77
C ARG A 213 -2.87 -21.31 -6.68
N ASP A 214 -3.95 -20.58 -6.96
CA ASP A 214 -5.02 -21.05 -7.84
C ASP A 214 -4.50 -21.27 -9.27
N ILE A 215 -3.74 -20.32 -9.82
CA ILE A 215 -3.20 -20.45 -11.18
C ILE A 215 -2.18 -21.59 -11.31
N LEU A 216 -1.39 -21.86 -10.27
CA LEU A 216 -0.46 -23.00 -10.26
C LEU A 216 -1.22 -24.34 -10.22
N LEU A 217 -2.34 -24.39 -9.49
CA LEU A 217 -3.23 -25.56 -9.51
C LEU A 217 -3.87 -25.74 -10.90
N ASP A 218 -4.37 -24.66 -11.51
CA ASP A 218 -4.90 -24.69 -12.88
C ASP A 218 -3.87 -25.26 -13.87
N VAL A 219 -2.62 -24.77 -13.79
CA VAL A 219 -1.50 -25.23 -14.62
C VAL A 219 -1.25 -26.72 -14.40
N HIS A 220 -1.19 -27.17 -13.14
CA HIS A 220 -0.97 -28.57 -12.81
C HIS A 220 -2.06 -29.48 -13.41
N LEU A 221 -3.33 -29.11 -13.26
CA LEU A 221 -4.46 -29.88 -13.75
C LEU A 221 -4.48 -29.97 -15.28
N LEU A 222 -4.30 -28.84 -15.97
CA LEU A 222 -4.31 -28.80 -17.43
C LEU A 222 -3.09 -29.48 -18.06
N ALA A 223 -1.91 -29.31 -17.46
CA ALA A 223 -0.71 -30.01 -17.92
C ALA A 223 -0.87 -31.53 -17.77
N THR A 224 -1.48 -31.99 -16.68
CA THR A 224 -1.72 -33.42 -16.45
C THR A 224 -2.76 -34.00 -17.43
N ALA A 225 -3.83 -33.26 -17.72
CA ALA A 225 -4.91 -33.73 -18.59
C ALA A 225 -4.56 -33.67 -20.09
N TYR A 226 -3.86 -32.62 -20.53
CA TYR A 226 -3.64 -32.32 -21.95
C TYR A 226 -2.17 -32.44 -22.39
N GLY A 227 -1.22 -32.53 -21.46
CA GLY A 227 0.21 -32.57 -21.76
C GLY A 227 0.80 -31.24 -22.23
N TRP A 228 0.08 -30.12 -22.08
CA TRP A 228 0.57 -28.79 -22.43
C TRP A 228 1.61 -28.29 -21.43
N SER A 229 2.55 -27.48 -21.92
CA SER A 229 3.53 -26.81 -21.08
C SER A 229 2.94 -25.61 -20.32
N GLU A 230 3.58 -25.21 -19.23
CA GLU A 230 3.15 -24.03 -18.45
C GLU A 230 3.02 -22.75 -19.31
N PRO A 231 3.97 -22.39 -20.20
CA PRO A 231 3.82 -21.21 -21.05
C PRO A 231 2.61 -21.29 -22.00
N GLU A 232 2.31 -22.48 -22.55
CA GLU A 232 1.14 -22.68 -23.39
C GLU A 232 -0.17 -22.49 -22.61
N ILE A 233 -0.21 -22.96 -21.36
CA ILE A 233 -1.38 -22.82 -20.47
C ILE A 233 -1.56 -21.36 -20.02
N LEU A 234 -0.47 -20.68 -19.65
CA LEU A 234 -0.52 -19.28 -19.22
C LEU A 234 -0.87 -18.32 -20.36
N ALA A 235 -0.57 -18.70 -21.62
CA ALA A 235 -0.98 -17.96 -22.81
C ALA A 235 -2.49 -18.08 -23.11
N LEU A 236 -3.20 -19.02 -22.49
CA LEU A 236 -4.65 -19.10 -22.60
C LEU A 236 -5.30 -17.92 -21.90
N SER A 237 -6.38 -17.38 -22.51
CA SER A 237 -7.23 -16.43 -21.80
C SER A 237 -7.86 -17.09 -20.57
N PRO A 238 -8.16 -16.33 -19.49
CA PRO A 238 -8.80 -16.88 -18.29
C PRO A 238 -10.08 -17.67 -18.59
N MET A 239 -10.88 -17.20 -19.55
CA MET A 239 -12.12 -17.86 -19.99
C MET A 239 -11.84 -19.25 -20.59
N ARG A 240 -10.86 -19.36 -21.50
CA ARG A 240 -10.52 -20.64 -22.14
C ARG A 240 -9.92 -21.62 -21.14
N ARG A 241 -9.05 -21.13 -20.26
CA ARG A 241 -8.44 -21.95 -19.20
C ARG A 241 -9.52 -22.56 -18.30
N ARG A 242 -10.47 -21.74 -17.83
CA ARG A 242 -11.61 -22.21 -17.03
C ARG A 242 -12.46 -23.26 -17.76
N TYR A 243 -12.79 -23.02 -19.02
CA TYR A 243 -13.59 -23.97 -19.81
C TYR A 243 -12.91 -25.34 -19.93
N TYR A 244 -11.59 -25.38 -20.14
CA TYR A 244 -10.86 -26.65 -20.18
C TYR A 244 -10.81 -27.34 -18.81
N LEU A 245 -10.68 -26.59 -17.72
CA LEU A 245 -10.73 -27.15 -16.37
C LEU A 245 -12.09 -27.77 -16.05
N GLU A 246 -13.19 -27.14 -16.50
CA GLU A 246 -14.54 -27.70 -16.38
C GLU A 246 -14.65 -29.04 -17.15
N LEU A 247 -14.10 -29.12 -18.37
CA LEU A 247 -14.04 -30.39 -19.12
C LEU A 247 -13.17 -31.47 -18.46
N CYS A 248 -12.13 -31.09 -17.72
CA CYS A 248 -11.35 -32.04 -16.92
C CYS A 248 -12.13 -32.60 -15.74
N ALA A 249 -13.04 -31.84 -15.14
CA ALA A 249 -13.82 -32.26 -13.98
C ALA A 249 -14.96 -33.23 -14.35
N ASP A 250 -15.46 -33.14 -15.59
CA ASP A 250 -16.54 -33.98 -16.12
C ASP A 250 -16.05 -35.30 -16.77
N ALA A 251 -14.73 -35.54 -16.81
CA ALA A 251 -14.09 -36.70 -17.45
C ALA A 251 -13.65 -37.77 -16.45
#